data_AF-A0A950TB91-F1
#
_entry.id   AF-A0A950TB91-F1
#
_cell.length_a   1.000
_cell.length_b   1.000
_cell.length_c   1.000
_cell.angle_alpha   90.00
_cell.angle_beta   90.00
_cell.angle_gamma   90.00
#
_symmetry.space_group_name_H-M   'P 1'
#
loop_
_entity.id
_entity.type
_entity.pdbx_description
1 polymer ?
#
loop_
_entity_poly.entity_id
_entity_poly.type
_entity_poly.pdbx_seq_one_letter_code
_entity_poly.pdbx_strand_id
1 'polypeptide(L)'
;MSKETRHFSKDALHKYLKRKPLLIALIALLILLLIGSGLGVFALVNRQGNQALANQLVGHAYLESSGQFVEYSTNGINDNLHLALHGIPGPARDNAYYLWLLSDKQQKPTTAIALGQVQVNAGNVDAHFTTAQHTNLIATTSRLLITEEKTGPVPGSFSSDPHTWRYYAEIPQTTPSPGAPYISALYYMRFLLFESNKMVAQGLHGGHAFRMQSSTQKVLEWASSARGDWEMKNFALMHRHFIRILDYLDGSAYVQADLPPGTPLLVDPLLAQNGLITVVPGENPEAYLPRVAFSVLSFAESANTLSPEKHQLAIETEKDIRVNLSSQLQAVRQATKELVVMSDEQLAQRSTLPLLNNLLALANYAYAGHFDPITGHLQGGALNDYNLIQNIASFDIYPCPGTQCTVK
;
A
#
# COMPACT_ATOMS: atom_id res chain seq x y z
N MET A 1 99.79 34.06 10.10
CA MET A 1 98.40 34.46 9.76
C MET A 1 97.59 33.20 9.58
N SER A 2 96.42 32.93 10.16
CA SER A 2 95.49 33.68 11.03
C SER A 2 94.68 32.67 11.87
N LYS A 3 94.27 33.07 13.08
CA LYS A 3 93.43 32.32 14.04
C LYS A 3 91.99 32.20 13.53
N GLU A 4 91.32 31.08 13.83
CA GLU A 4 89.86 31.08 13.93
C GLU A 4 89.36 30.20 15.09
N THR A 5 88.79 30.88 16.07
CA THR A 5 88.14 30.39 17.28
C THR A 5 86.65 30.18 17.00
N ARG A 6 86.10 28.98 17.21
CA ARG A 6 84.64 28.77 17.13
C ARG A 6 83.95 29.30 18.39
N HIS A 7 83.14 30.33 18.20
CA HIS A 7 82.23 30.89 19.20
C HIS A 7 80.94 30.04 19.26
N PHE A 8 80.61 29.50 20.44
CA PHE A 8 79.28 28.96 20.72
C PHE A 8 78.27 30.11 20.77
N SER A 9 77.35 30.18 19.80
CA SER A 9 76.32 31.24 19.75
C SER A 9 75.21 31.00 20.78
N LYS A 10 74.93 32.05 21.56
CA LYS A 10 73.85 32.18 22.55
C LYS A 10 72.45 32.29 21.90
N ASP A 11 72.34 32.20 20.57
CA ASP A 11 71.11 32.44 19.82
C ASP A 11 70.11 31.27 19.83
N ALA A 12 70.54 30.06 20.17
CA ALA A 12 69.65 28.89 20.24
C ALA A 12 68.72 28.91 21.46
N LEU A 13 69.12 29.57 22.56
CA LEU A 13 68.34 29.62 23.81
C LEU A 13 67.23 30.68 23.78
N HIS A 14 67.40 31.74 22.98
CA HIS A 14 66.41 32.83 22.86
C HIS A 14 65.18 32.47 22.02
N LYS A 15 65.27 31.46 21.15
CA LYS A 15 64.16 31.04 20.27
C LYS A 15 63.13 30.14 20.98
N TYR A 16 63.49 29.56 22.14
CA TYR A 16 62.63 28.64 22.88
C TYR A 16 61.68 29.34 23.88
N LEU A 17 61.98 30.59 24.28
CA LEU A 17 61.19 31.32 25.29
C LEU A 17 60.17 32.32 24.73
N LYS A 18 60.19 32.64 23.43
CA LYS A 18 59.22 33.57 22.78
C LYS A 18 57.95 32.91 22.22
N ARG A 19 57.82 31.58 22.27
CA ARG A 19 56.63 30.85 21.73
C ARG A 19 55.49 30.63 22.72
N LYS A 20 55.70 30.90 24.01
CA LYS A 20 54.69 30.68 25.07
C LYS A 20 53.49 31.66 25.03
N PRO A 21 53.63 32.98 24.82
CA PRO A 21 52.47 33.87 24.87
C PRO A 21 51.57 33.75 23.62
N LEU A 22 52.15 33.42 22.45
CA LEU A 22 51.39 33.21 21.22
C LEU A 22 50.52 31.95 21.30
N LEU A 23 51.04 30.88 21.90
CA LEU A 23 50.32 29.62 22.06
C LEU A 23 49.17 29.75 23.07
N ILE A 24 49.38 30.52 24.15
CA ILE A 24 48.34 30.82 25.15
C ILE A 24 47.23 31.68 24.54
N ALA A 25 47.57 32.69 23.74
CA ALA A 25 46.58 33.51 23.03
C ALA A 25 45.75 32.69 22.02
N LEU A 26 46.38 31.75 21.31
CA LEU A 26 45.69 30.86 20.37
C LEU A 26 44.74 29.88 21.09
N ILE A 27 45.14 29.32 22.23
CA ILE A 27 44.30 28.43 23.03
C ILE A 27 43.10 29.21 23.62
N ALA A 28 43.32 30.43 24.12
CA ALA A 28 42.24 31.28 24.64
C ALA A 28 41.23 31.66 23.54
N LEU A 29 41.71 31.97 22.33
CA LEU A 29 40.86 32.23 21.17
C LEU A 29 40.05 30.99 20.78
N LEU A 30 40.66 29.80 20.82
CA LEU A 30 40.00 28.54 20.48
C LEU A 30 38.90 28.19 21.50
N ILE A 31 39.14 28.44 22.79
CA ILE A 31 38.16 28.24 23.86
C ILE A 31 36.99 29.23 23.71
N LEU A 32 37.26 30.51 23.41
CA LEU A 32 36.20 31.49 23.15
C LEU A 32 35.37 31.15 21.91
N LEU A 33 35.99 30.58 20.87
CA LEU A 33 35.33 30.13 19.66
C LEU A 33 34.47 28.87 19.90
N LEU A 34 34.91 27.97 20.79
CA LEU A 34 34.14 26.79 21.22
C LEU A 34 32.96 27.15 22.13
N ILE A 35 33.12 28.12 23.03
CA ILE A 35 32.03 28.58 23.89
C ILE A 35 31.02 29.43 23.09
N GLY A 36 31.51 30.26 22.16
CA GLY A 36 30.68 31.05 21.26
C GLY A 36 29.87 30.21 20.27
N SER A 37 30.45 29.13 19.73
CA SER A 37 29.73 28.19 18.87
C SER A 37 28.73 27.34 19.65
N GLY A 38 29.05 26.94 20.90
CA GLY A 38 28.13 26.21 21.77
C GLY A 38 26.88 27.01 22.16
N LEU A 39 27.04 28.29 22.51
CA LEU A 39 25.91 29.16 22.87
C LEU A 39 25.08 29.59 21.63
N GLY A 40 25.73 29.78 20.48
CA GLY A 40 25.04 30.08 19.22
C GLY A 40 24.16 28.93 18.74
N VAL A 41 24.66 27.69 18.81
CA VAL A 41 23.89 26.49 18.45
C VAL A 41 22.75 26.25 19.44
N PHE A 42 22.98 26.43 20.75
CA PHE A 42 21.91 26.27 21.75
C PHE A 42 20.77 27.30 21.58
N ALA A 43 21.09 28.55 21.24
CA ALA A 43 20.09 29.59 20.97
C ALA A 43 19.35 29.40 19.62
N LEU A 44 19.99 28.77 18.61
CA LEU A 44 19.35 28.41 17.33
C LEU A 44 18.45 27.17 17.46
N VAL A 45 18.86 26.17 18.25
CA VAL A 45 18.07 24.96 18.50
C VAL A 45 16.82 25.27 19.35
N ASN A 46 16.91 26.17 20.34
CA ASN A 46 15.73 26.61 21.09
C ASN A 46 14.82 27.60 20.34
N ARG A 47 15.30 28.24 19.26
CA ARG A 47 14.44 29.06 18.37
C ARG A 47 13.75 28.25 17.28
N GLN A 48 14.25 27.05 16.97
CA GLN A 48 13.57 26.10 16.08
C GLN A 48 12.39 25.37 16.75
N GLY A 49 12.26 25.41 18.08
CA GLY A 49 11.18 24.74 18.82
C GLY A 49 9.77 25.30 18.62
N ASN A 50 9.59 26.39 17.85
CA ASN A 50 8.27 27.02 17.69
C ASN A 50 7.81 27.21 16.23
N GLN A 51 8.56 26.72 15.23
CA GLN A 51 8.09 26.71 13.84
C GLN A 51 8.35 25.35 13.19
N ALA A 52 7.29 24.74 12.65
CA ALA A 52 7.22 23.52 11.83
C ALA A 52 7.05 22.16 12.55
N LEU A 53 6.03 22.00 13.41
CA LEU A 53 5.43 20.67 13.67
C LEU A 53 4.25 20.35 12.74
N ALA A 54 3.62 21.35 12.11
CA ALA A 54 2.38 21.16 11.33
C ALA A 54 2.57 20.36 10.01
N ASN A 55 3.81 20.15 9.55
CA ASN A 55 4.10 19.42 8.30
C ASN A 55 4.90 18.13 8.52
N GLN A 56 5.10 17.69 9.77
CA GLN A 56 5.81 16.44 10.03
C GLN A 56 4.82 15.28 10.00
N LEU A 57 5.07 14.29 9.14
CA LEU A 57 4.36 13.01 9.17
C LEU A 57 4.62 12.33 10.53
N VAL A 58 3.55 11.99 11.26
CA VAL A 58 3.64 11.35 12.58
C VAL A 58 3.22 9.87 12.57
N GLY A 59 2.85 9.35 11.40
CA GLY A 59 2.50 7.95 11.23
C GLY A 59 1.41 7.75 10.18
N HIS A 60 0.84 6.55 10.19
CA HIS A 60 -0.11 6.12 9.18
C HIS A 60 -1.32 5.41 9.80
N ALA A 61 -2.42 5.36 9.05
CA ALA A 61 -3.46 4.36 9.28
C ALA A 61 -3.72 3.55 8.02
N TYR A 62 -3.81 2.22 8.15
CA TYR A 62 -3.95 1.27 7.06
C TYR A 62 -5.34 0.65 7.08
N LEU A 63 -5.94 0.51 5.90
CA LEU A 63 -7.15 -0.27 5.72
C LEU A 63 -6.76 -1.71 5.45
N GLU A 64 -7.38 -2.64 6.15
CA GLU A 64 -7.08 -4.06 6.05
C GLU A 64 -8.38 -4.86 5.90
N SER A 65 -8.28 -6.02 5.26
CA SER A 65 -9.40 -6.96 5.12
C SER A 65 -9.27 -8.06 6.17
N SER A 66 -10.34 -8.34 6.93
CA SER A 66 -10.35 -9.42 7.92
C SER A 66 -10.31 -10.82 7.32
N GLY A 67 -10.55 -10.93 6.00
CA GLY A 67 -10.56 -12.21 5.28
C GLY A 67 -11.85 -13.00 5.42
N GLN A 68 -12.86 -12.44 6.11
CA GLN A 68 -14.20 -13.04 6.22
C GLN A 68 -15.04 -12.77 4.96
N PHE A 69 -14.53 -13.21 3.82
CA PHE A 69 -15.15 -12.92 2.53
C PHE A 69 -16.46 -13.70 2.36
N VAL A 70 -17.54 -12.96 2.12
CA VAL A 70 -18.83 -13.52 1.73
C VAL A 70 -19.05 -13.20 0.25
N GLU A 71 -19.20 -14.23 -0.58
CA GLU A 71 -19.16 -14.16 -2.06
C GLU A 71 -20.09 -13.10 -2.68
N TYR A 72 -21.21 -12.78 -2.02
CA TYR A 72 -22.23 -11.83 -2.47
C TYR A 72 -22.32 -10.57 -1.61
N SER A 73 -21.24 -10.17 -0.95
CA SER A 73 -21.19 -8.91 -0.21
C SER A 73 -19.77 -8.34 -0.14
N THR A 74 -19.66 -7.12 0.40
CA THR A 74 -18.36 -6.51 0.71
C THR A 74 -17.91 -6.74 2.16
N ASN A 75 -18.63 -7.59 2.90
CA ASN A 75 -18.27 -7.89 4.28
C ASN A 75 -16.90 -8.58 4.34
N GLY A 76 -16.06 -8.12 5.26
CA GLY A 76 -14.70 -8.64 5.46
C GLY A 76 -13.65 -8.05 4.51
N ILE A 77 -14.04 -7.07 3.67
CA ILE A 77 -13.15 -6.37 2.73
C ILE A 77 -12.93 -4.93 3.23
N ASN A 78 -11.68 -4.54 3.49
CA ASN A 78 -11.31 -3.21 4.00
C ASN A 78 -12.13 -2.79 5.26
N ASP A 79 -12.42 -3.75 6.13
CA ASP A 79 -13.28 -3.63 7.31
C ASP A 79 -12.51 -3.39 8.61
N ASN A 80 -11.18 -3.47 8.53
CA ASN A 80 -10.26 -3.17 9.60
C ASN A 80 -9.51 -1.86 9.36
N LEU A 81 -9.13 -1.19 10.45
CA LEU A 81 -8.21 -0.07 10.46
C LEU A 81 -7.10 -0.34 11.46
N HIS A 82 -5.84 -0.26 11.01
CA HIS A 82 -4.66 -0.31 11.86
C HIS A 82 -4.02 1.08 11.89
N LEU A 83 -3.94 1.70 13.07
CA LEU A 83 -3.32 2.98 13.32
C LEU A 83 -1.94 2.79 13.97
N ALA A 84 -0.90 3.33 13.36
CA ALA A 84 0.47 3.33 13.87
C ALA A 84 1.04 4.76 13.86
N LEU A 85 1.24 5.34 15.04
CA LEU A 85 1.81 6.68 15.21
C LEU A 85 3.05 6.66 16.11
N HIS A 86 3.95 7.62 15.89
CA HIS A 86 5.18 7.79 16.63
C HIS A 86 5.39 9.27 17.01
N GLY A 87 6.13 9.50 18.10
CA GLY A 87 6.41 10.85 18.60
C GLY A 87 5.18 11.59 19.14
N ILE A 88 4.14 10.87 19.58
CA ILE A 88 2.89 11.44 20.07
C ILE A 88 3.04 11.82 21.55
N PRO A 89 2.85 13.10 21.93
CA PRO A 89 2.84 13.50 23.33
C PRO A 89 1.66 12.84 24.08
N GLY A 90 1.79 12.67 25.39
CA GLY A 90 0.64 12.26 26.20
C GLY A 90 -0.48 13.31 26.18
N PRO A 91 -1.76 12.91 26.26
CA PRO A 91 -2.86 13.87 26.37
C PRO A 91 -2.72 14.71 27.64
N ALA A 92 -3.32 15.90 27.66
CA ALA A 92 -3.36 16.73 28.86
C ALA A 92 -4.05 16.00 30.02
N ARG A 93 -3.79 16.46 31.24
CA ARG A 93 -4.41 15.90 32.43
C ARG A 93 -5.94 15.90 32.29
N ASP A 94 -6.55 14.76 32.61
CA ASP A 94 -8.00 14.52 32.52
C ASP A 94 -8.57 14.54 31.09
N ASN A 95 -7.71 14.44 30.07
CA ASN A 95 -8.08 14.26 28.67
C ASN A 95 -7.64 12.87 28.15
N ALA A 96 -8.23 12.48 27.02
CA ALA A 96 -7.85 11.33 26.23
C ALA A 96 -7.90 11.66 24.73
N TYR A 97 -7.16 10.91 23.93
CA TYR A 97 -7.28 10.98 22.49
C TYR A 97 -8.40 10.06 21.99
N TYR A 98 -9.23 10.57 21.09
CA TYR A 98 -10.31 9.83 20.44
C TYR A 98 -10.13 9.83 18.93
N LEU A 99 -10.34 8.67 18.31
CA LEU A 99 -10.14 8.44 16.88
C LEU A 99 -11.48 8.39 16.14
N TRP A 100 -11.52 9.07 14.99
CA TRP A 100 -12.69 9.21 14.15
C TRP A 100 -12.36 8.96 12.68
N LEU A 101 -13.20 8.17 12.00
CA LEU A 101 -13.24 8.16 10.54
C LEU A 101 -14.39 9.04 10.06
N LEU A 102 -14.11 9.97 9.15
CA LEU A 102 -15.08 10.94 8.67
C LEU A 102 -15.47 10.65 7.22
N SER A 103 -16.71 11.02 6.88
CA SER A 103 -17.24 10.97 5.52
C SER A 103 -16.49 11.88 4.55
N ASP A 104 -16.83 11.83 3.26
CA ASP A 104 -16.26 12.72 2.25
C ASP A 104 -16.44 14.21 2.56
N LYS A 105 -15.52 15.03 2.06
CA LYS A 105 -15.52 16.48 2.28
C LYS A 105 -16.79 17.16 1.75
N GLN A 106 -17.32 16.63 0.65
CA GLN A 106 -18.53 17.12 0.00
C GLN A 106 -19.84 16.64 0.67
N GLN A 107 -19.79 15.60 1.51
CA GLN A 107 -20.98 15.10 2.20
C GLN A 107 -21.36 16.03 3.36
N LYS A 108 -22.59 16.56 3.33
CA LYS A 108 -23.14 17.45 4.35
C LYS A 108 -24.48 16.88 4.90
N PRO A 109 -24.67 16.77 6.23
CA PRO A 109 -23.67 17.03 7.28
C PRO A 109 -22.51 16.01 7.25
N THR A 110 -21.34 16.39 7.77
CA THR A 110 -20.22 15.45 7.96
C THR A 110 -20.68 14.35 8.92
N THR A 111 -20.52 13.09 8.51
CA THR A 111 -20.77 11.94 9.38
C THR A 111 -19.43 11.37 9.86
N ALA A 112 -19.46 10.70 11.02
CA ALA A 112 -18.26 10.15 11.64
C ALA A 112 -18.55 8.78 12.26
N ILE A 113 -17.57 7.88 12.16
CA ILE A 113 -17.53 6.60 12.90
C ILE A 113 -16.58 6.80 14.08
N ALA A 114 -17.09 6.64 15.29
CA ALA A 114 -16.29 6.66 16.52
C ALA A 114 -15.51 5.34 16.64
N LEU A 115 -14.18 5.40 16.61
CA LEU A 115 -13.33 4.22 16.77
C LEU A 115 -12.87 4.00 18.22
N GLY A 116 -13.13 4.97 19.09
CA GLY A 116 -12.86 4.89 20.51
C GLY A 116 -11.59 5.64 20.95
N GLN A 117 -11.18 5.38 22.19
CA GLN A 117 -10.00 6.00 22.79
C GLN A 117 -8.72 5.32 22.28
N VAL A 118 -7.71 6.13 21.92
CA VAL A 118 -6.38 5.64 21.57
C VAL A 118 -5.39 5.90 22.70
N GLN A 119 -4.55 4.90 23.00
CA GLN A 119 -3.58 4.97 24.09
C GLN A 119 -2.20 5.36 23.57
N VAL A 120 -1.52 6.24 24.29
CA VAL A 120 -0.13 6.63 23.99
C VAL A 120 0.81 5.91 24.96
N ASN A 121 1.64 5.04 24.40
CA ASN A 121 2.61 4.25 25.15
C ASN A 121 4.03 4.66 24.73
N ALA A 122 4.74 5.36 25.63
CA ALA A 122 6.10 5.84 25.40
C ALA A 122 6.27 6.62 24.07
N GLY A 123 5.27 7.44 23.73
CA GLY A 123 5.28 8.24 22.50
C GLY A 123 4.75 7.52 21.26
N ASN A 124 4.34 6.25 21.37
CA ASN A 124 3.79 5.47 20.27
C ASN A 124 2.30 5.21 20.47
N VAL A 125 1.57 5.14 19.37
CA VAL A 125 0.18 4.66 19.32
C VAL A 125 0.15 3.48 18.36
N ASP A 126 -0.37 2.36 18.83
CA ASP A 126 -0.71 1.20 18.03
C ASP A 126 -2.15 0.86 18.40
N ALA A 127 -3.07 0.96 17.44
CA ALA A 127 -4.47 0.68 17.66
C ALA A 127 -5.06 -0.06 16.47
N HIS A 128 -5.86 -1.08 16.76
CA HIS A 128 -6.55 -1.89 15.77
C HIS A 128 -8.06 -1.76 15.99
N PHE A 129 -8.78 -1.56 14.90
CA PHE A 129 -10.23 -1.46 14.90
C PHE A 129 -10.81 -2.37 13.83
N THR A 130 -11.93 -3.03 14.17
CA THR A 130 -12.74 -3.83 13.24
C THR A 130 -14.19 -3.40 13.40
N THR A 131 -14.89 -3.19 12.29
CA THR A 131 -16.33 -2.91 12.37
C THR A 131 -17.10 -4.14 12.83
N ALA A 132 -18.09 -3.97 13.70
CA ALA A 132 -18.89 -5.10 14.21
C ALA A 132 -19.69 -5.82 13.10
N GLN A 133 -20.00 -5.12 12.01
CA GLN A 133 -20.71 -5.67 10.84
C GLN A 133 -19.76 -6.05 9.70
N HIS A 134 -18.44 -5.95 9.89
CA HIS A 134 -17.44 -6.17 8.85
C HIS A 134 -17.65 -5.30 7.59
N THR A 135 -18.22 -4.11 7.76
CA THR A 135 -18.49 -3.14 6.69
C THR A 135 -17.20 -2.58 6.12
N ASN A 136 -17.12 -2.50 4.79
CA ASN A 136 -16.03 -1.85 4.08
C ASN A 136 -15.93 -0.35 4.43
N LEU A 137 -14.82 0.05 5.06
CA LEU A 137 -14.64 1.40 5.61
C LEU A 137 -14.43 2.47 4.54
N ILE A 138 -13.78 2.13 3.42
CA ILE A 138 -13.52 3.10 2.33
C ILE A 138 -14.79 3.46 1.54
N ALA A 139 -15.84 2.64 1.66
CA ALA A 139 -17.15 2.89 1.04
C ALA A 139 -17.75 4.24 1.48
N THR A 140 -17.66 4.57 2.77
CA THR A 140 -18.34 5.73 3.35
C THR A 140 -17.39 6.73 4.02
N THR A 141 -16.10 6.40 4.16
CA THR A 141 -15.12 7.25 4.81
C THR A 141 -13.92 7.53 3.90
N SER A 142 -13.28 8.67 4.12
CA SER A 142 -12.12 9.12 3.34
C SER A 142 -11.19 10.06 4.10
N ARG A 143 -11.47 10.30 5.37
CA ARG A 143 -10.73 11.21 6.25
C ARG A 143 -10.62 10.62 7.65
N LEU A 144 -9.57 10.99 8.36
CA LEU A 144 -9.29 10.56 9.72
C LEU A 144 -9.02 11.79 10.59
N LEU A 145 -9.58 11.79 11.80
CA LEU A 145 -9.37 12.85 12.78
C LEU A 145 -9.07 12.24 14.14
N ILE A 146 -8.07 12.79 14.82
CA ILE A 146 -7.81 12.51 16.24
C ILE A 146 -8.06 13.80 17.03
N THR A 147 -8.96 13.69 18.01
CA THR A 147 -9.31 14.77 18.93
C THR A 147 -8.74 14.49 20.33
N GLU A 148 -8.46 15.54 21.08
CA GLU A 148 -8.14 15.48 22.50
C GLU A 148 -9.30 16.06 23.30
N GLU A 149 -10.00 15.21 24.03
CA GLU A 149 -11.24 15.56 24.74
C GLU A 149 -11.20 15.02 26.17
N LYS A 150 -12.08 15.52 27.04
CA LYS A 150 -12.12 15.10 28.44
C LYS A 150 -12.34 13.60 28.56
N THR A 151 -11.63 12.96 29.48
CA THR A 151 -11.80 11.54 29.79
C THR A 151 -13.23 11.27 30.28
N GLY A 152 -13.88 10.25 29.70
CA GLY A 152 -15.26 9.88 30.01
C GLY A 152 -15.77 8.79 29.07
N PRO A 153 -17.10 8.55 29.00
CA PRO A 153 -17.69 7.70 27.97
C PRO A 153 -17.25 8.16 26.58
N VAL A 154 -17.02 7.22 25.66
CA VAL A 154 -16.64 7.55 24.27
C VAL A 154 -17.66 8.53 23.71
N PRO A 155 -17.24 9.73 23.23
CA PRO A 155 -18.18 10.70 22.70
C PRO A 155 -18.97 10.12 21.52
N GLY A 156 -20.24 10.52 21.38
CA GLY A 156 -21.08 10.10 20.25
C GLY A 156 -20.75 10.84 18.94
N SER A 157 -19.99 11.92 19.02
CA SER A 157 -19.54 12.74 17.90
C SER A 157 -18.22 13.43 18.26
N PHE A 158 -17.37 13.67 17.27
CA PHE A 158 -16.15 14.45 17.47
C PHE A 158 -16.49 15.88 17.90
N SER A 159 -15.65 16.47 18.75
CA SER A 159 -15.81 17.86 19.17
C SER A 159 -15.83 18.83 17.98
N SER A 160 -16.80 19.75 18.00
CA SER A 160 -16.90 20.83 17.01
C SER A 160 -15.89 21.96 17.24
N ASP A 161 -15.20 21.97 18.37
CA ASP A 161 -14.15 22.93 18.71
C ASP A 161 -12.82 22.53 18.03
N PRO A 162 -12.34 23.30 17.04
CA PRO A 162 -11.08 22.99 16.35
C PRO A 162 -9.87 22.95 17.27
N HIS A 163 -9.91 23.59 18.45
CA HIS A 163 -8.81 23.53 19.41
C HIS A 163 -8.62 22.15 20.06
N THR A 164 -9.60 21.27 19.94
CA THR A 164 -9.50 19.86 20.34
C THR A 164 -8.88 18.99 19.25
N TRP A 165 -8.77 19.47 18.01
CA TRP A 165 -8.23 18.70 16.90
C TRP A 165 -6.70 18.67 16.98
N ARG A 166 -6.13 17.48 16.83
CA ARG A 166 -4.69 17.24 17.04
C ARG A 166 -4.01 16.64 15.84
N TYR A 167 -4.65 15.69 15.18
CA TYR A 167 -4.08 15.03 14.01
C TYR A 167 -5.16 14.80 12.96
N TYR A 168 -4.76 14.90 11.70
CA TYR A 168 -5.67 14.77 10.58
C TYR A 168 -4.98 14.08 9.41
N ALA A 169 -5.78 13.35 8.64
CA ALA A 169 -5.39 12.80 7.36
C ALA A 169 -6.61 12.72 6.43
N GLU A 170 -6.36 12.74 5.13
CA GLU A 170 -7.37 12.47 4.12
C GLU A 170 -6.77 11.79 2.90
N ILE A 171 -7.57 10.94 2.26
CA ILE A 171 -7.31 10.53 0.88
C ILE A 171 -7.69 11.72 -0.01
N PRO A 172 -6.81 12.23 -0.88
CA PRO A 172 -7.10 13.43 -1.68
C PRO A 172 -8.37 13.28 -2.53
N GLN A 173 -9.26 14.28 -2.45
CA GLN A 173 -10.60 14.21 -3.04
C GLN A 173 -10.79 15.16 -4.23
N THR A 174 -9.83 16.04 -4.50
CA THR A 174 -9.91 17.04 -5.57
C THR A 174 -9.20 16.55 -6.83
N THR A 175 -9.72 16.94 -7.99
CA THR A 175 -9.01 16.83 -9.27
C THR A 175 -7.71 17.63 -9.24
N PRO A 176 -6.59 17.13 -9.81
CA PRO A 176 -5.31 17.88 -9.86
C PRO A 176 -5.44 19.25 -10.52
N SER A 177 -6.22 19.33 -11.60
CA SER A 177 -6.49 20.54 -12.36
C SER A 177 -7.79 20.41 -13.17
N PRO A 178 -8.50 21.52 -13.46
CA PRO A 178 -9.65 21.50 -14.36
C PRO A 178 -9.26 20.97 -15.76
N GLY A 179 -9.95 19.93 -16.22
CA GLY A 179 -9.68 19.29 -17.52
C GLY A 179 -8.59 18.21 -17.51
N ALA A 180 -8.02 17.88 -16.34
CA ALA A 180 -7.18 16.68 -16.21
C ALA A 180 -7.97 15.42 -16.60
N PRO A 181 -7.32 14.41 -17.22
CA PRO A 181 -7.98 13.14 -17.52
C PRO A 181 -8.32 12.32 -16.25
N TYR A 182 -7.83 12.76 -15.08
CA TYR A 182 -7.98 12.10 -13.79
C TYR A 182 -9.04 12.77 -12.92
N ILE A 183 -9.84 11.95 -12.22
CA ILE A 183 -10.94 12.43 -11.35
C ILE A 183 -10.42 12.82 -9.96
N SER A 184 -10.03 11.87 -9.12
CA SER A 184 -9.40 12.13 -7.83
C SER A 184 -8.76 10.87 -7.28
N ALA A 185 -7.81 11.00 -6.36
CA ALA A 185 -7.19 9.86 -5.70
C ALA A 185 -8.24 8.99 -4.99
N LEU A 186 -9.19 9.61 -4.27
CA LEU A 186 -10.29 8.89 -3.64
C LEU A 186 -11.15 8.11 -4.64
N TYR A 187 -11.42 8.67 -5.83
CA TYR A 187 -12.18 7.97 -6.87
C TYR A 187 -11.48 6.67 -7.29
N TYR A 188 -10.19 6.73 -7.61
CA TYR A 188 -9.43 5.55 -8.03
C TYR A 188 -9.24 4.53 -6.90
N MET A 189 -9.05 4.98 -5.65
CA MET A 189 -8.99 4.05 -4.51
C MET A 189 -10.31 3.34 -4.30
N ARG A 190 -11.46 4.03 -4.39
CA ARG A 190 -12.76 3.37 -4.30
C ARG A 190 -13.00 2.43 -5.48
N PHE A 191 -12.59 2.80 -6.68
CA PHE A 191 -12.68 1.91 -7.83
C PHE A 191 -11.88 0.60 -7.62
N LEU A 192 -10.71 0.70 -6.98
CA LEU A 192 -9.85 -0.43 -6.70
C LEU A 192 -10.32 -1.28 -5.50
N LEU A 193 -10.80 -0.64 -4.44
CA LEU A 193 -11.02 -1.24 -3.11
C LEU A 193 -12.50 -1.38 -2.72
N PHE A 194 -13.42 -0.82 -3.51
CA PHE A 194 -14.86 -0.87 -3.27
C PHE A 194 -15.64 -1.09 -4.58
N GLU A 195 -16.87 -1.54 -4.43
CA GLU A 195 -17.74 -1.83 -5.57
C GLU A 195 -18.33 -0.55 -6.17
N SER A 196 -18.48 -0.54 -7.50
CA SER A 196 -19.22 0.51 -8.20
C SER A 196 -20.69 0.14 -8.32
N ASN A 197 -21.57 1.14 -8.49
CA ASN A 197 -22.99 0.89 -8.76
C ASN A 197 -23.22 -0.03 -9.97
N LYS A 198 -22.34 0.05 -10.98
CA LYS A 198 -22.38 -0.83 -12.15
C LYS A 198 -22.08 -2.28 -11.77
N MET A 199 -21.08 -2.52 -10.93
CA MET A 199 -20.74 -3.85 -10.42
C MET A 199 -21.88 -4.43 -9.58
N VAL A 200 -22.43 -3.64 -8.64
CA VAL A 200 -23.56 -4.07 -7.82
C VAL A 200 -24.79 -4.41 -8.68
N ALA A 201 -25.09 -3.59 -9.70
CA ALA A 201 -26.18 -3.87 -10.64
C ALA A 201 -25.97 -5.14 -11.47
N GLN A 202 -24.72 -5.61 -11.58
CA GLN A 202 -24.37 -6.88 -12.20
C GLN A 202 -24.34 -8.03 -11.18
N GLY A 203 -24.41 -7.77 -9.88
CA GLY A 203 -24.23 -8.77 -8.81
C GLY A 203 -22.76 -9.04 -8.45
N LEU A 204 -21.85 -8.18 -8.92
CA LEU A 204 -20.43 -8.23 -8.58
C LEU A 204 -20.16 -7.38 -7.34
N HIS A 205 -19.51 -8.00 -6.35
CA HIS A 205 -19.16 -7.36 -5.10
C HIS A 205 -17.65 -7.23 -4.90
N GLY A 206 -17.25 -6.20 -4.15
CA GLY A 206 -15.86 -5.82 -3.93
C GLY A 206 -15.29 -4.94 -5.04
N GLY A 207 -14.09 -4.40 -4.80
CA GLY A 207 -13.38 -3.56 -5.78
C GLY A 207 -12.61 -4.37 -6.82
N HIS A 208 -12.15 -3.70 -7.89
CA HIS A 208 -11.44 -4.36 -8.98
C HIS A 208 -10.15 -5.07 -8.54
N ALA A 209 -9.44 -4.56 -7.52
CA ALA A 209 -8.25 -5.21 -6.99
C ALA A 209 -8.59 -6.52 -6.25
N PHE A 210 -9.70 -6.53 -5.50
CA PHE A 210 -10.21 -7.76 -4.87
C PHE A 210 -10.64 -8.80 -5.91
N ARG A 211 -11.32 -8.38 -6.98
CA ARG A 211 -11.71 -9.27 -8.08
C ARG A 211 -10.50 -9.89 -8.78
N MET A 212 -9.43 -9.11 -9.00
CA MET A 212 -8.16 -9.60 -9.54
C MET A 212 -7.53 -10.67 -8.62
N GLN A 213 -7.40 -10.38 -7.32
CA GLN A 213 -6.80 -11.30 -6.35
C GLN A 213 -7.62 -12.59 -6.19
N SER A 214 -8.93 -12.47 -5.96
CA SER A 214 -9.83 -13.62 -5.74
C SER A 214 -9.94 -14.53 -6.96
N SER A 215 -9.99 -13.95 -8.17
CA SER A 215 -9.99 -14.71 -9.42
C SER A 215 -8.67 -15.46 -9.62
N THR A 216 -7.53 -14.83 -9.29
CA THR A 216 -6.22 -15.48 -9.36
C THR A 216 -6.09 -16.61 -8.33
N GLN A 217 -6.70 -16.45 -7.15
CA GLN A 217 -6.80 -17.52 -6.15
C GLN A 217 -7.53 -18.75 -6.69
N LYS A 218 -8.64 -18.54 -7.41
CA LYS A 218 -9.40 -19.63 -8.03
C LYS A 218 -8.60 -20.37 -9.10
N VAL A 219 -7.81 -19.64 -9.89
CA VAL A 219 -6.87 -20.24 -10.85
C VAL A 219 -5.86 -21.15 -10.14
N LEU A 220 -5.27 -20.71 -9.01
CA LEU A 220 -4.39 -21.54 -8.20
C LEU A 220 -5.11 -22.78 -7.62
N GLU A 221 -6.32 -22.60 -7.09
CA GLU A 221 -7.13 -23.68 -6.54
C GLU A 221 -7.34 -24.82 -7.55
N TRP A 222 -7.70 -24.47 -8.80
CA TRP A 222 -7.91 -25.46 -9.86
C TRP A 222 -6.62 -26.03 -10.42
N ALA A 223 -5.54 -25.26 -10.50
CA ALA A 223 -4.23 -25.79 -10.89
C ALA A 223 -3.75 -26.85 -9.87
N SER A 224 -3.92 -26.57 -8.58
CA SER A 224 -3.63 -27.52 -7.50
C SER A 224 -4.51 -28.76 -7.57
N SER A 225 -5.82 -28.57 -7.77
CA SER A 225 -6.79 -29.67 -7.87
C SER A 225 -6.47 -30.58 -9.06
N ALA A 226 -6.19 -30.02 -10.25
CA ALA A 226 -5.83 -30.80 -11.44
C ALA A 226 -4.56 -31.63 -11.23
N ARG A 227 -3.58 -31.08 -10.51
CA ARG A 227 -2.36 -31.84 -10.15
C ARG A 227 -2.68 -33.02 -9.22
N GLY A 228 -3.57 -32.84 -8.25
CA GLY A 228 -4.03 -33.91 -7.36
C GLY A 228 -4.85 -34.98 -8.08
N ASP A 229 -5.75 -34.57 -8.98
CA ASP A 229 -6.59 -35.48 -9.77
C ASP A 229 -5.79 -36.43 -10.67
N TRP A 230 -4.60 -36.03 -11.12
CA TRP A 230 -3.71 -36.90 -11.89
C TRP A 230 -3.30 -38.14 -11.10
N GLU A 231 -3.05 -38.01 -9.79
CA GLU A 231 -2.70 -39.14 -8.92
C GLU A 231 -3.89 -40.09 -8.73
N MET A 232 -5.09 -39.52 -8.68
CA MET A 232 -6.35 -40.27 -8.59
C MET A 232 -6.83 -40.80 -9.96
N LYS A 233 -6.13 -40.46 -11.05
CA LYS A 233 -6.50 -40.78 -12.44
C LYS A 233 -7.88 -40.24 -12.84
N ASN A 234 -8.28 -39.08 -12.31
CA ASN A 234 -9.56 -38.43 -12.60
C ASN A 234 -9.42 -37.41 -13.75
N PHE A 235 -9.07 -37.88 -14.95
CA PHE A 235 -8.75 -37.04 -16.10
C PHE A 235 -9.92 -36.17 -16.57
N ALA A 236 -11.16 -36.67 -16.46
CA ALA A 236 -12.36 -35.90 -16.74
C ALA A 236 -12.49 -34.67 -15.83
N LEU A 237 -12.12 -34.79 -14.54
CA LEU A 237 -12.12 -33.65 -13.63
C LEU A 237 -10.95 -32.69 -13.91
N MET A 238 -9.77 -33.22 -14.28
CA MET A 238 -8.65 -32.40 -14.75
C MET A 238 -9.03 -31.50 -15.92
N HIS A 239 -9.69 -32.05 -16.95
CA HIS A 239 -10.17 -31.25 -18.09
C HIS A 239 -11.11 -30.13 -17.65
N ARG A 240 -12.04 -30.41 -16.72
CA ARG A 240 -12.92 -29.37 -16.17
C ARG A 240 -12.14 -28.29 -15.44
N HIS A 241 -11.09 -28.64 -14.70
CA HIS A 241 -10.23 -27.66 -14.04
C HIS A 241 -9.46 -26.79 -15.04
N PHE A 242 -8.94 -27.36 -16.13
CA PHE A 242 -8.28 -26.58 -17.19
C PHE A 242 -9.24 -25.59 -17.87
N ILE A 243 -10.47 -26.03 -18.16
CA ILE A 243 -11.51 -25.16 -18.71
C ILE A 243 -11.80 -24.01 -17.73
N ARG A 244 -12.01 -24.30 -16.43
CA ARG A 244 -12.27 -23.25 -15.42
C ARG A 244 -11.14 -22.23 -15.28
N ILE A 245 -9.89 -22.69 -15.40
CA ILE A 245 -8.72 -21.79 -15.41
C ILE A 245 -8.81 -20.84 -16.62
N LEU A 246 -9.05 -21.36 -17.82
CA LEU A 246 -9.19 -20.54 -19.03
C LEU A 246 -10.41 -19.61 -18.97
N ASP A 247 -11.53 -20.08 -18.40
CA ASP A 247 -12.74 -19.25 -18.23
C ASP A 247 -12.45 -17.97 -17.44
N TYR A 248 -11.64 -18.04 -16.38
CA TYR A 248 -11.24 -16.86 -15.58
C TYR A 248 -10.11 -16.05 -16.19
N LEU A 249 -9.16 -16.69 -16.88
CA LEU A 249 -8.04 -15.99 -17.50
C LEU A 249 -8.51 -15.13 -18.68
N ASP A 250 -9.31 -15.72 -19.55
CA ASP A 250 -9.70 -15.13 -20.84
C ASP A 250 -11.04 -14.39 -20.74
N GLY A 251 -11.88 -14.80 -19.79
CA GLY A 251 -13.22 -14.29 -19.63
C GLY A 251 -14.21 -14.92 -20.63
N SER A 252 -15.49 -14.84 -20.29
CA SER A 252 -16.57 -15.54 -20.98
C SER A 252 -16.72 -15.13 -22.45
N ALA A 253 -16.31 -13.90 -22.81
CA ALA A 253 -16.41 -13.38 -24.17
C ALA A 253 -15.32 -13.92 -25.11
N TYR A 254 -14.18 -14.40 -24.58
CA TYR A 254 -13.00 -14.71 -25.38
C TYR A 254 -12.49 -16.15 -25.23
N VAL A 255 -12.82 -16.83 -24.14
CA VAL A 255 -12.31 -18.19 -23.83
C VAL A 255 -12.55 -19.22 -24.92
N GLN A 256 -13.63 -19.09 -25.71
CA GLN A 256 -13.98 -20.05 -26.76
C GLN A 256 -12.94 -20.14 -27.89
N ALA A 257 -12.06 -19.14 -28.03
CA ALA A 257 -10.95 -19.21 -28.98
C ALA A 257 -9.89 -20.26 -28.62
N ASP A 258 -9.83 -20.67 -27.34
CA ASP A 258 -8.80 -21.56 -26.81
C ASP A 258 -9.36 -22.91 -26.34
N LEU A 259 -10.67 -23.12 -26.54
CA LEU A 259 -11.37 -24.35 -26.18
C LEU A 259 -11.92 -25.06 -27.43
N PRO A 260 -12.11 -26.40 -27.37
CA PRO A 260 -12.83 -27.11 -28.40
C PRO A 260 -14.24 -26.52 -28.63
N PRO A 261 -14.72 -26.43 -29.88
CA PRO A 261 -16.05 -25.90 -30.16
C PRO A 261 -17.15 -26.60 -29.38
N GLY A 262 -18.05 -25.82 -28.77
CA GLY A 262 -19.17 -26.33 -27.98
C GLY A 262 -18.83 -26.64 -26.51
N THR A 263 -17.62 -26.33 -26.06
CA THR A 263 -17.26 -26.43 -24.64
C THR A 263 -18.03 -25.38 -23.83
N PRO A 264 -18.85 -25.78 -22.84
CA PRO A 264 -19.59 -24.83 -22.01
C PRO A 264 -18.67 -24.12 -21.01
N LEU A 265 -19.08 -22.93 -20.56
CA LEU A 265 -18.48 -22.29 -19.40
C LEU A 265 -18.71 -23.15 -18.15
N LEU A 266 -17.67 -23.38 -17.35
CA LEU A 266 -17.73 -24.25 -16.16
C LEU A 266 -17.60 -23.50 -14.84
N VAL A 267 -17.62 -22.17 -14.92
CA VAL A 267 -17.62 -21.23 -13.79
C VAL A 267 -18.85 -20.33 -13.85
N ASP A 268 -19.07 -19.54 -12.81
CA ASP A 268 -20.14 -18.54 -12.81
C ASP A 268 -19.88 -17.51 -13.94
N PRO A 269 -20.80 -17.38 -14.93
CA PRO A 269 -20.67 -16.44 -16.03
C PRO A 269 -20.52 -14.98 -15.59
N LEU A 270 -21.08 -14.63 -14.44
CA LEU A 270 -20.96 -13.30 -13.89
C LEU A 270 -19.53 -13.05 -13.41
N LEU A 271 -18.94 -14.01 -12.69
CA LEU A 271 -17.59 -13.86 -12.14
C LEU A 271 -16.51 -13.89 -13.23
N ALA A 272 -16.76 -14.63 -14.32
CA ALA A 272 -15.91 -14.71 -15.50
C ALA A 272 -16.25 -13.69 -16.60
N GLN A 273 -17.15 -12.73 -16.34
CA GLN A 273 -17.54 -11.74 -17.34
C GLN A 273 -16.33 -10.98 -17.89
N ASN A 274 -15.40 -10.61 -17.02
CA ASN A 274 -14.13 -10.00 -17.36
C ASN A 274 -13.02 -11.03 -17.15
N GLY A 275 -12.15 -11.20 -18.16
CA GLY A 275 -10.94 -11.99 -17.99
C GLY A 275 -9.98 -11.35 -16.98
N LEU A 276 -9.05 -12.14 -16.44
CA LEU A 276 -7.93 -11.62 -15.67
C LEU A 276 -6.93 -10.88 -16.55
N ILE A 277 -6.60 -11.46 -17.72
CA ILE A 277 -5.60 -10.94 -18.66
C ILE A 277 -6.26 -10.50 -19.96
N THR A 278 -5.58 -9.61 -20.68
CA THR A 278 -5.96 -9.27 -22.05
C THR A 278 -5.51 -10.36 -23.01
N VAL A 279 -6.47 -10.90 -23.76
CA VAL A 279 -6.25 -11.97 -24.74
C VAL A 279 -6.27 -11.45 -26.18
N VAL A 280 -7.01 -10.37 -26.44
CA VAL A 280 -6.99 -9.67 -27.73
C VAL A 280 -6.86 -8.16 -27.54
N PRO A 281 -6.09 -7.45 -28.39
CA PRO A 281 -5.98 -6.00 -28.30
C PRO A 281 -7.34 -5.31 -28.43
N GLY A 282 -7.65 -4.43 -27.46
CA GLY A 282 -8.91 -3.66 -27.47
C GLY A 282 -10.16 -4.47 -27.12
N GLU A 283 -10.01 -5.58 -26.39
CA GLU A 283 -11.12 -6.38 -25.88
C GLU A 283 -12.14 -5.56 -25.08
N ASN A 284 -13.41 -5.95 -25.22
CA ASN A 284 -14.55 -5.39 -24.53
C ASN A 284 -15.52 -6.55 -24.17
N PRO A 285 -15.69 -6.88 -22.88
CA PRO A 285 -15.21 -6.14 -21.72
C PRO A 285 -13.68 -6.26 -21.51
N GLU A 286 -13.05 -5.17 -21.06
CA GLU A 286 -11.62 -5.15 -20.71
C GLU A 286 -11.33 -5.97 -19.45
N ALA A 287 -10.25 -6.75 -19.48
CA ALA A 287 -9.77 -7.55 -18.37
C ALA A 287 -9.44 -6.76 -17.09
N TYR A 288 -9.36 -7.47 -15.97
CA TYR A 288 -9.08 -6.86 -14.66
C TYR A 288 -7.68 -6.27 -14.56
N LEU A 289 -6.63 -6.97 -15.02
CA LEU A 289 -5.24 -6.50 -14.91
C LEU A 289 -4.99 -5.09 -15.48
N PRO A 290 -5.26 -4.81 -16.77
CA PRO A 290 -5.01 -3.49 -17.34
C PRO A 290 -5.83 -2.40 -16.63
N ARG A 291 -7.06 -2.72 -16.23
CA ARG A 291 -7.95 -1.82 -15.50
C ARG A 291 -7.42 -1.48 -14.10
N VAL A 292 -6.92 -2.47 -13.36
CA VAL A 292 -6.32 -2.27 -12.04
C VAL A 292 -5.04 -1.46 -12.18
N ALA A 293 -4.11 -1.87 -13.06
CA ALA A 293 -2.86 -1.15 -13.31
C ALA A 293 -3.10 0.32 -13.67
N PHE A 294 -4.01 0.59 -14.62
CA PHE A 294 -4.37 1.95 -15.00
C PHE A 294 -4.89 2.78 -13.82
N SER A 295 -5.68 2.17 -12.94
CA SER A 295 -6.25 2.87 -11.78
C SER A 295 -5.21 3.15 -10.69
N VAL A 296 -4.22 2.28 -10.51
CA VAL A 296 -3.09 2.53 -9.60
C VAL A 296 -2.22 3.68 -10.12
N LEU A 297 -1.89 3.70 -11.41
CA LEU A 297 -1.18 4.83 -12.02
C LEU A 297 -1.98 6.12 -11.91
N SER A 298 -3.25 6.07 -12.28
CA SER A 298 -4.13 7.24 -12.22
C SER A 298 -4.28 7.77 -10.79
N PHE A 299 -4.27 6.90 -9.77
CA PHE A 299 -4.20 7.34 -8.38
C PHE A 299 -2.93 8.17 -8.13
N ALA A 300 -1.76 7.65 -8.50
CA ALA A 300 -0.47 8.32 -8.31
C ALA A 300 -0.45 9.71 -8.98
N GLU A 301 -1.04 9.82 -10.17
CA GLU A 301 -1.08 11.04 -10.96
C GLU A 301 -2.21 12.01 -10.54
N SER A 302 -3.22 11.52 -9.81
CA SER A 302 -4.43 12.29 -9.45
C SER A 302 -4.29 13.16 -8.20
N ALA A 303 -3.15 13.15 -7.52
CA ALA A 303 -3.01 13.91 -6.28
C ALA A 303 -1.66 14.59 -6.14
N ASN A 304 -1.70 15.93 -6.14
CA ASN A 304 -0.55 16.80 -5.91
C ASN A 304 -0.04 16.77 -4.45
N THR A 305 -0.75 16.08 -3.55
CA THR A 305 -0.49 16.03 -2.11
C THR A 305 -0.05 14.65 -1.62
N LEU A 306 0.18 13.68 -2.51
CA LEU A 306 0.76 12.39 -2.12
C LEU A 306 2.19 12.58 -1.62
N SER A 307 2.56 11.83 -0.58
CA SER A 307 3.95 11.72 -0.17
C SER A 307 4.79 11.08 -1.30
N PRO A 308 6.08 11.44 -1.44
CA PRO A 308 6.96 10.84 -2.46
C PRO A 308 7.04 9.32 -2.37
N GLU A 309 7.03 8.78 -1.15
CA GLU A 309 7.03 7.34 -0.89
C GLU A 309 5.76 6.67 -1.42
N LYS A 310 4.57 7.22 -1.11
CA LYS A 310 3.30 6.68 -1.61
C LYS A 310 3.18 6.78 -3.13
N HIS A 311 3.65 7.88 -3.71
CA HIS A 311 3.71 8.03 -5.16
C HIS A 311 4.61 6.94 -5.77
N GLN A 312 5.82 6.73 -5.22
CA GLN A 312 6.74 5.69 -5.70
C GLN A 312 6.15 4.29 -5.55
N LEU A 313 5.52 3.98 -4.41
CA LEU A 313 4.86 2.70 -4.15
C LEU A 313 3.76 2.41 -5.18
N ALA A 314 2.97 3.41 -5.55
CA ALA A 314 1.93 3.27 -6.57
C ALA A 314 2.53 2.99 -7.96
N ILE A 315 3.58 3.70 -8.36
CA ILE A 315 4.27 3.46 -9.64
C ILE A 315 4.89 2.06 -9.69
N GLU A 316 5.51 1.61 -8.60
CA GLU A 316 6.11 0.28 -8.52
C GLU A 316 5.06 -0.83 -8.56
N THR A 317 3.97 -0.67 -7.81
CA THR A 317 2.84 -1.62 -7.80
C THR A 317 2.20 -1.71 -9.17
N GLU A 318 1.98 -0.58 -9.85
CA GLU A 318 1.46 -0.58 -11.21
C GLU A 318 2.35 -1.33 -12.19
N LYS A 319 3.66 -1.09 -12.11
CA LYS A 319 4.64 -1.76 -12.97
C LYS A 319 4.66 -3.27 -12.71
N ASP A 320 4.59 -3.69 -11.45
CA ASP A 320 4.56 -5.10 -11.08
C ASP A 320 3.33 -5.79 -11.66
N ILE A 321 2.14 -5.21 -11.50
CA ILE A 321 0.89 -5.70 -12.07
C ILE A 321 1.00 -5.82 -13.60
N ARG A 322 1.47 -4.76 -14.27
CA ARG A 322 1.52 -4.69 -15.74
C ARG A 322 2.53 -5.66 -16.35
N VAL A 323 3.67 -5.88 -15.68
CA VAL A 323 4.79 -6.66 -16.22
C VAL A 323 4.84 -8.05 -15.61
N ASN A 324 5.01 -8.14 -14.29
CA ASN A 324 5.29 -9.39 -13.59
C ASN A 324 4.02 -10.23 -13.49
N LEU A 325 2.96 -9.72 -12.86
CA LEU A 325 1.71 -10.48 -12.70
C LEU A 325 1.08 -10.84 -14.06
N SER A 326 1.04 -9.88 -15.00
CA SER A 326 0.55 -10.11 -16.36
C SER A 326 1.31 -11.24 -17.07
N SER A 327 2.65 -11.23 -17.05
CA SER A 327 3.44 -12.29 -17.69
C SER A 327 3.27 -13.65 -17.01
N GLN A 328 3.17 -13.69 -15.68
CA GLN A 328 2.90 -14.92 -14.93
C GLN A 328 1.54 -15.52 -15.31
N LEU A 329 0.48 -14.72 -15.37
CA LEU A 329 -0.85 -15.20 -15.77
C LEU A 329 -0.92 -15.61 -17.25
N GLN A 330 -0.19 -14.93 -18.14
CA GLN A 330 -0.03 -15.39 -19.52
C GLN A 330 0.68 -16.75 -19.61
N ALA A 331 1.69 -17.00 -18.77
CA ALA A 331 2.35 -18.30 -18.71
C ALA A 331 1.41 -19.40 -18.18
N VAL A 332 0.59 -19.11 -17.16
CA VAL A 332 -0.47 -20.02 -16.68
C VAL A 332 -1.43 -20.36 -17.81
N ARG A 333 -1.90 -19.36 -18.56
CA ARG A 333 -2.77 -19.56 -19.72
C ARG A 333 -2.14 -20.49 -20.74
N GLN A 334 -0.90 -20.22 -21.13
CA GLN A 334 -0.19 -21.02 -22.14
C GLN A 334 0.00 -22.48 -21.69
N ALA A 335 0.39 -22.71 -20.44
CA ALA A 335 0.51 -24.06 -19.88
C ALA A 335 -0.84 -24.79 -19.83
N THR A 336 -1.91 -24.07 -19.49
CA THR A 336 -3.27 -24.64 -19.44
C THR A 336 -3.76 -25.03 -20.83
N LYS A 337 -3.49 -24.21 -21.85
CA LYS A 337 -3.81 -24.52 -23.24
C LYS A 337 -3.12 -25.77 -23.76
N GLU A 338 -1.88 -26.02 -23.33
CA GLU A 338 -1.17 -27.25 -23.70
C GLU A 338 -1.83 -28.49 -23.07
N LEU A 339 -2.29 -28.36 -21.83
CA LEU A 339 -2.91 -29.47 -21.08
C LEU A 339 -4.36 -29.75 -21.50
N VAL A 340 -5.16 -28.71 -21.80
CA VAL A 340 -6.60 -28.86 -22.08
C VAL A 340 -6.90 -29.66 -23.34
N VAL A 341 -5.95 -29.72 -24.28
CA VAL A 341 -6.10 -30.43 -25.56
C VAL A 341 -5.59 -31.88 -25.51
N MET A 342 -4.96 -32.29 -24.41
CA MET A 342 -4.46 -33.66 -24.26
C MET A 342 -5.62 -34.64 -24.09
N SER A 343 -5.54 -35.84 -24.67
CA SER A 343 -6.49 -36.92 -24.37
C SER A 343 -6.23 -37.53 -22.99
N ASP A 344 -7.19 -38.31 -22.47
CA ASP A 344 -7.01 -39.07 -21.22
C ASP A 344 -5.77 -39.99 -21.28
N GLU A 345 -5.48 -40.60 -22.43
CA GLU A 345 -4.30 -41.46 -22.62
C GLU A 345 -3.00 -40.66 -22.56
N GLN A 346 -2.99 -39.43 -23.06
CA GLN A 346 -1.86 -38.52 -22.97
C GLN A 346 -1.69 -38.01 -21.54
N LEU A 347 -2.79 -37.61 -20.88
CA LEU A 347 -2.77 -37.19 -19.49
C LEU A 347 -2.28 -38.30 -18.55
N ALA A 348 -2.59 -39.57 -18.84
CA ALA A 348 -2.12 -40.71 -18.08
C ALA A 348 -0.59 -40.95 -18.16
N GLN A 349 0.11 -40.35 -19.13
CA GLN A 349 1.55 -40.54 -19.28
C GLN A 349 2.34 -39.85 -18.17
N ARG A 350 3.46 -40.47 -17.75
CA ARG A 350 4.37 -39.85 -16.77
C ARG A 350 5.02 -38.56 -17.26
N SER A 351 5.10 -38.35 -18.58
CA SER A 351 5.58 -37.11 -19.19
C SER A 351 4.66 -35.91 -18.94
N THR A 352 3.41 -36.14 -18.54
CA THR A 352 2.45 -35.08 -18.21
C THR A 352 2.68 -34.49 -16.81
N LEU A 353 3.26 -35.29 -15.90
CA LEU A 353 3.49 -34.89 -14.52
C LEU A 353 4.31 -33.58 -14.38
N PRO A 354 5.44 -33.40 -15.11
CA PRO A 354 6.16 -32.13 -15.09
C PRO A 354 5.34 -30.93 -15.59
N LEU A 355 4.44 -31.12 -16.56
CA LEU A 355 3.59 -30.04 -17.08
C LEU A 355 2.57 -29.58 -16.03
N LEU A 356 1.98 -30.51 -15.29
CA LEU A 356 1.07 -30.21 -14.18
C LEU A 356 1.79 -29.52 -13.02
N ASN A 357 2.99 -29.98 -12.68
CA ASN A 357 3.83 -29.33 -11.66
C ASN A 357 4.18 -27.90 -12.09
N ASN A 358 4.48 -27.68 -13.37
CA ASN A 358 4.77 -26.36 -13.91
C ASN A 358 3.54 -25.44 -13.87
N LEU A 359 2.36 -25.92 -14.28
CA LEU A 359 1.11 -25.16 -14.18
C LEU A 359 0.84 -24.73 -12.73
N LEU A 360 0.98 -25.64 -11.76
CA LEU A 360 0.82 -25.33 -10.35
C LEU A 360 1.84 -24.28 -9.86
N ALA A 361 3.11 -24.43 -10.23
CA ALA A 361 4.15 -23.47 -9.85
C ALA A 361 3.87 -22.07 -10.42
N LEU A 362 3.50 -21.98 -11.70
CA LEU A 362 3.15 -20.72 -12.36
C LEU A 362 1.92 -20.07 -11.70
N ALA A 363 0.88 -20.85 -11.39
CA ALA A 363 -0.31 -20.33 -10.72
C ALA A 363 0.00 -19.86 -9.29
N ASN A 364 0.91 -20.55 -8.60
CA ASN A 364 1.37 -20.14 -7.27
C ASN A 364 2.16 -18.82 -7.33
N TYR A 365 3.05 -18.65 -8.32
CA TYR A 365 3.75 -17.39 -8.53
C TYR A 365 2.78 -16.26 -8.88
N ALA A 366 1.80 -16.51 -9.77
CA ALA A 366 0.79 -15.52 -10.11
C ALA A 366 -0.06 -15.10 -8.89
N TYR A 367 -0.33 -16.01 -7.95
CA TYR A 367 -1.12 -15.69 -6.76
C TYR A 367 -0.31 -15.07 -5.62
N ALA A 368 0.75 -15.74 -5.18
CA ALA A 368 1.52 -15.38 -3.98
C ALA A 368 2.78 -14.55 -4.28
N GLY A 369 3.21 -14.50 -5.55
CA GLY A 369 4.47 -13.92 -5.96
C GLY A 369 5.64 -14.90 -5.84
N HIS A 370 6.82 -14.41 -6.22
CA HIS A 370 8.08 -15.14 -6.04
C HIS A 370 9.22 -14.16 -5.74
N PHE A 371 10.24 -14.62 -5.01
CA PHE A 371 11.43 -13.81 -4.78
C PHE A 371 12.35 -13.85 -5.99
N ASP A 372 12.71 -12.67 -6.50
CA ASP A 372 13.77 -12.52 -7.47
C ASP A 372 15.11 -12.92 -6.82
N PRO A 373 15.85 -13.90 -7.36
CA PRO A 373 17.09 -14.39 -6.76
C PRO A 373 18.24 -13.36 -6.81
N ILE A 374 18.14 -12.35 -7.67
CA ILE A 374 19.15 -11.29 -7.83
C ILE A 374 18.87 -10.16 -6.85
N THR A 375 17.63 -9.70 -6.79
CA THR A 375 17.26 -8.53 -5.97
C THR A 375 16.79 -8.91 -4.55
N GLY A 376 16.37 -10.15 -4.34
CA GLY A 376 15.76 -10.60 -3.09
C GLY A 376 14.36 -10.02 -2.84
N HIS A 377 13.80 -9.29 -3.81
CA HIS A 377 12.50 -8.66 -3.69
C HIS A 377 11.40 -9.59 -4.18
N LEU A 378 10.25 -9.55 -3.52
CA LEU A 378 9.04 -10.23 -3.97
C LEU A 378 8.54 -9.54 -5.25
N GLN A 379 8.28 -10.32 -6.29
CA GLN A 379 7.77 -9.88 -7.59
C GLN A 379 6.50 -10.64 -7.96
N GLY A 380 5.55 -9.94 -8.59
CA GLY A 380 4.26 -10.50 -8.93
C GLY A 380 3.43 -10.86 -7.71
N GLY A 381 2.39 -11.64 -7.95
CA GLY A 381 1.49 -12.13 -6.92
C GLY A 381 0.30 -11.20 -6.71
N ALA A 382 -0.86 -11.61 -7.22
CA ALA A 382 -2.10 -10.85 -7.06
C ALA A 382 -2.47 -10.59 -5.58
N LEU A 383 -2.08 -11.46 -4.65
CA LEU A 383 -2.25 -11.22 -3.21
C LEU A 383 -1.32 -10.11 -2.71
N ASN A 384 -0.06 -10.13 -3.12
CA ASN A 384 0.90 -9.08 -2.78
C ASN A 384 0.46 -7.73 -3.33
N ASP A 385 0.10 -7.68 -4.62
CA ASP A 385 -0.39 -6.47 -5.27
C ASP A 385 -1.65 -5.91 -4.61
N TYR A 386 -2.59 -6.78 -4.22
CA TYR A 386 -3.77 -6.36 -3.48
C TYR A 386 -3.41 -5.70 -2.14
N ASN A 387 -2.50 -6.29 -1.38
CA ASN A 387 -2.02 -5.72 -0.11
C ASN A 387 -1.28 -4.38 -0.32
N LEU A 388 -0.47 -4.28 -1.38
CA LEU A 388 0.19 -3.03 -1.75
C LEU A 388 -0.82 -1.94 -2.11
N ILE A 389 -1.88 -2.27 -2.84
CA ILE A 389 -2.99 -1.34 -3.14
C ILE A 389 -3.69 -0.88 -1.86
N GLN A 390 -3.91 -1.77 -0.88
CA GLN A 390 -4.44 -1.39 0.44
C GLN A 390 -3.49 -0.44 1.17
N ASN A 391 -2.18 -0.69 1.11
CA ASN A 391 -1.15 0.19 1.70
C ASN A 391 -1.09 1.56 1.02
N ILE A 392 -1.27 1.61 -0.30
CA ILE A 392 -1.35 2.87 -1.07
C ILE A 392 -2.57 3.70 -0.60
N ALA A 393 -3.66 3.05 -0.20
CA ALA A 393 -4.85 3.72 0.34
C ALA A 393 -4.71 4.19 1.81
N SER A 394 -3.53 4.07 2.42
CA SER A 394 -3.32 4.49 3.81
C SER A 394 -3.58 5.99 4.05
N PHE A 395 -3.79 6.36 5.30
CA PHE A 395 -3.87 7.74 5.74
C PHE A 395 -2.49 8.21 6.21
N ASP A 396 -1.89 9.19 5.53
CA ASP A 396 -0.68 9.86 6.01
C ASP A 396 -1.09 10.92 7.04
N ILE A 397 -0.70 10.75 8.31
CA ILE A 397 -1.23 11.52 9.43
C ILE A 397 -0.28 12.64 9.83
N TYR A 398 -0.81 13.85 9.92
CA TYR A 398 -0.06 15.07 10.24
C TYR A 398 -0.66 15.78 11.46
N PRO A 399 0.15 16.44 12.29
CA PRO A 399 -0.31 17.34 13.32
C PRO A 399 -1.18 18.45 12.73
N CYS A 400 -2.32 18.69 13.36
CA CYS A 400 -3.32 19.61 12.87
C CYS A 400 -3.96 20.43 14.01
N PRO A 401 -3.16 21.25 14.73
CA PRO A 401 -3.65 21.99 15.89
C PRO A 401 -4.53 23.18 15.49
N GLY A 402 -5.76 23.24 16.01
CA GLY A 402 -6.61 24.43 15.94
C GLY A 402 -7.17 24.72 14.54
N THR A 403 -7.22 26.00 14.17
CA THR A 403 -7.83 26.47 12.91
C THR A 403 -7.03 26.11 11.65
N GLN A 404 -5.86 25.48 11.78
CA GLN A 404 -5.09 24.96 10.65
C GLN A 404 -5.74 23.73 10.02
N CYS A 405 -6.65 23.08 10.75
CA CYS A 405 -7.40 21.94 10.25
C CYS A 405 -8.64 22.39 9.46
N THR A 406 -8.63 22.15 8.15
CA THR A 406 -9.81 22.32 7.29
C THR A 406 -10.63 21.03 7.23
N VAL A 407 -11.11 20.57 8.39
CA VAL A 407 -12.01 19.40 8.50
C VAL A 407 -13.43 19.75 8.02
N LYS A 408 -13.78 21.04 7.97
CA LYS A 408 -15.13 21.52 7.60
C LYS A 408 -15.38 21.56 6.11
#